data_AF-A0A381P1F3-F1
#
_entry.id   AF-A0A381P1F3-F1
#
_cell.length_a   1.000
_cell.length_b   1.000
_cell.length_c   1.000
_cell.angle_alpha   90.00
_cell.angle_beta   90.00
_cell.angle_gamma   90.00
#
_symmetry.space_group_name_H-M   'P 1'
#
loop_
_entity.id
_entity.type
_entity.pdbx_description
1 polymer ?
#
loop_
_entity_poly.entity_id
_entity_poly.type
_entity_poly.pdbx_seq_one_letter_code
_entity_poly.pdbx_strand_id
1 'polypeptide(L)'
;MATNWPEKEKYWETMAGVYLEVQRDPDALAALTLGYKNNAISKEKTLENLAQLNLFLEIPYQAAVIVQENIDNGSLEKNEANLKLLLGSWTAAREFDEAIKVIDILAPMTNQGNLYIQKAMLLNEKGDWEGVRTAAEQALETGTIDKPGDIYILLGMAYTELEEYQQAIDSFKKVLEVGAERNKKNAEAWIEYVSDRLGS
;
A
#
# COMPACT_ATOMS: atom_id res chain seq x y z
N MET A 1 13.36 37.67 -8.45
CA MET A 1 13.74 37.05 -9.73
C MET A 1 12.91 35.79 -9.88
N ALA A 2 11.81 35.88 -10.63
CA ALA A 2 10.91 34.78 -10.92
C ALA A 2 10.64 34.83 -12.43
N THR A 3 11.53 34.24 -13.21
CA THR A 3 11.46 34.33 -14.67
C THR A 3 12.08 33.08 -15.28
N ASN A 4 11.24 32.29 -15.96
CA ASN A 4 11.54 31.13 -16.84
C ASN A 4 11.39 29.71 -16.28
N TRP A 5 10.82 29.49 -15.09
CA TRP A 5 10.54 28.11 -14.60
C TRP A 5 9.44 27.39 -15.40
N PRO A 6 8.26 27.99 -15.70
CA PRO A 6 7.18 27.29 -16.37
C PRO A 6 7.49 26.84 -17.80
N GLU A 7 8.35 27.57 -18.52
CA GLU A 7 8.75 27.22 -19.89
C GLU A 7 9.69 26.02 -19.92
N LYS A 8 10.59 25.89 -18.93
CA LYS A 8 11.49 24.74 -18.80
C LYS A 8 10.72 23.47 -18.45
N GLU A 9 9.75 23.56 -17.54
CA GLU A 9 8.91 22.43 -17.17
C GLU A 9 8.07 21.95 -18.36
N LYS A 10 7.41 22.88 -19.05
CA LYS A 10 6.57 22.57 -20.23
C LYS A 10 7.35 21.87 -21.34
N TYR A 11 8.64 22.20 -21.52
CA TYR A 11 9.50 21.51 -22.47
C TYR A 11 9.62 20.01 -22.16
N TRP A 12 9.93 19.66 -20.90
CA TRP A 12 10.02 18.26 -20.46
C TRP A 12 8.67 17.54 -20.53
N GLU A 13 7.59 18.20 -20.11
CA GLU A 13 6.22 17.67 -20.21
C GLU A 13 5.84 17.36 -21.67
N THR A 14 6.13 18.28 -22.59
CA THR A 14 5.83 18.10 -24.01
C THR A 14 6.64 16.96 -24.61
N MET A 15 7.94 16.89 -24.30
CA MET A 15 8.80 15.81 -24.78
C MET A 15 8.33 14.45 -24.27
N ALA A 16 7.99 14.35 -22.99
CA ALA A 16 7.42 13.14 -22.41
C ALA A 16 6.08 12.77 -23.07
N GLY A 17 5.19 13.75 -23.30
CA GLY A 17 3.92 13.54 -24.00
C GLY A 17 4.11 12.97 -25.40
N VAL A 18 5.03 13.53 -26.19
CA VAL A 18 5.35 13.01 -27.53
C VAL A 18 5.86 11.58 -27.46
N TYR A 19 6.72 11.24 -26.49
CA TYR A 19 7.19 9.87 -26.32
C TYR A 19 6.07 8.90 -25.93
N LEU A 20 5.16 9.30 -25.04
CA LEU A 20 3.98 8.49 -24.68
C LEU A 20 3.05 8.27 -25.89
N GLU A 21 2.83 9.30 -26.72
CA GLU A 21 1.99 9.18 -27.93
C GLU A 21 2.52 8.13 -28.92
N VAL A 22 3.84 7.95 -29.00
CA VAL A 22 4.47 6.93 -29.84
C VAL A 22 4.86 5.66 -29.07
N GLN A 23 4.29 5.45 -27.88
CA GLN A 23 4.48 4.27 -27.01
C GLN A 23 5.95 4.02 -26.64
N ARG A 24 6.72 5.11 -26.48
CA ARG A 24 8.11 5.10 -26.02
C ARG A 24 8.17 5.49 -24.54
N ASP A 25 7.47 4.73 -23.71
CA ASP A 25 7.30 5.02 -22.28
C ASP A 25 8.63 5.16 -21.51
N PRO A 26 9.69 4.35 -21.77
CA PRO A 26 10.99 4.56 -21.14
C PRO A 26 11.65 5.90 -21.50
N ASP A 27 11.46 6.39 -22.73
CA ASP A 27 11.99 7.70 -23.14
C ASP A 27 11.19 8.84 -22.52
N ALA A 28 9.87 8.67 -22.36
CA ALA A 28 9.04 9.61 -21.62
C ALA A 28 9.50 9.72 -20.16
N LEU A 29 9.80 8.59 -19.52
CA LEU A 29 10.34 8.56 -18.17
C LEU A 29 11.70 9.24 -18.09
N ALA A 30 12.59 8.96 -19.04
CA ALA A 30 13.91 9.59 -19.09
C ALA A 30 13.81 11.13 -19.23
N ALA A 31 12.89 11.62 -20.06
CA ALA A 31 12.61 13.04 -20.22
C ALA A 31 12.17 13.68 -18.89
N LEU A 32 11.11 13.15 -18.26
CA LEU A 32 10.62 13.69 -16.98
C LEU A 32 11.67 13.59 -15.87
N THR A 33 12.40 12.47 -15.79
CA THR A 33 13.46 12.27 -14.80
C THR A 33 14.58 13.30 -14.95
N LEU A 34 14.97 13.61 -16.18
CA LEU A 34 16.00 14.62 -16.44
C LEU A 34 15.51 16.04 -16.09
N GLY A 35 14.25 16.35 -16.37
CA GLY A 35 13.60 17.58 -15.92
C GLY A 35 13.61 17.71 -14.40
N TYR A 36 13.19 16.65 -13.70
CA TYR A 36 13.16 16.59 -12.23
C TYR A 36 14.55 16.77 -11.61
N LYS A 37 15.56 16.01 -12.08
CA LYS A 37 16.94 16.10 -11.57
C LYS A 37 17.59 17.47 -11.79
N ASN A 38 17.16 18.23 -12.79
CA ASN A 38 17.63 19.59 -13.04
C ASN A 38 16.79 20.67 -12.35
N ASN A 39 15.94 20.28 -11.38
CA ASN A 39 15.00 21.15 -10.68
C ASN A 39 14.00 21.88 -11.59
N ALA A 40 13.83 21.42 -12.84
CA ALA A 40 12.95 22.07 -13.82
C ALA A 40 11.48 21.66 -13.67
N ILE A 41 11.17 20.62 -12.88
CA ILE A 41 9.82 20.13 -12.59
C ILE A 41 9.46 20.49 -11.16
N SER A 42 8.27 21.06 -10.96
CA SER A 42 7.80 21.50 -9.63
C SER A 42 6.28 21.44 -9.47
N LYS A 43 5.50 21.29 -10.56
CA LYS A 43 4.05 21.10 -10.46
C LYS A 43 3.74 19.75 -9.85
N GLU A 44 2.83 19.74 -8.88
CA GLU A 44 2.30 18.52 -8.28
C GLU A 44 1.90 17.48 -9.33
N LYS A 45 1.13 17.91 -10.34
CA LYS A 45 0.63 16.96 -11.34
C LYS A 45 1.75 16.27 -12.13
N THR A 46 2.85 16.97 -12.37
CA THR A 46 3.97 16.44 -13.14
C THR A 46 4.81 15.50 -12.27
N LEU A 47 4.94 15.78 -10.97
CA LEU A 47 5.54 14.88 -9.99
C LEU A 47 4.72 13.59 -9.80
N GLU A 48 3.39 13.72 -9.67
CA GLU A 48 2.47 12.56 -9.64
C GLU A 48 2.62 11.69 -10.88
N ASN A 49 2.60 12.30 -12.08
CA ASN A 49 2.73 11.57 -13.35
C ASN A 49 4.10 10.89 -13.46
N LEU A 50 5.17 11.54 -13.00
CA LEU A 50 6.50 10.94 -12.97
C LEU A 50 6.54 9.70 -12.06
N ALA A 51 5.96 9.78 -10.86
CA ALA A 51 5.87 8.63 -9.95
C ALA A 51 5.01 7.49 -10.54
N GLN A 52 3.86 7.82 -11.12
CA GLN A 52 2.98 6.84 -11.79
C GLN A 52 3.67 6.16 -12.97
N LEU A 53 4.45 6.89 -13.77
CA LEU A 53 5.21 6.32 -14.88
C LEU A 53 6.35 5.40 -14.39
N ASN A 54 7.00 5.74 -13.27
CA ASN A 54 7.94 4.82 -12.62
C ASN A 54 7.25 3.51 -12.19
N LEU A 55 6.05 3.58 -11.60
CA LEU A 55 5.30 2.38 -11.24
C LEU A 55 4.89 1.56 -12.46
N PHE A 56 4.40 2.22 -13.51
CA PHE A 56 4.02 1.57 -14.76
C PHE A 56 5.18 0.81 -15.40
N LEU A 57 6.40 1.34 -15.30
CA LEU A 57 7.63 0.71 -15.80
C LEU A 57 8.31 -0.21 -14.78
N GLU A 58 7.62 -0.60 -13.71
CA GLU A 58 8.11 -1.52 -12.68
C GLU A 58 9.38 -1.02 -11.95
N ILE A 59 9.47 0.30 -11.72
CA ILE A 59 10.52 0.97 -10.93
C ILE A 59 9.92 1.57 -9.64
N PRO A 60 9.29 0.76 -8.77
CA PRO A 60 8.47 1.26 -7.68
C PRO A 60 9.25 2.00 -6.58
N TYR A 61 10.51 1.63 -6.34
CA TYR A 61 11.34 2.31 -5.35
C TYR A 61 11.57 3.79 -5.72
N GLN A 62 11.85 4.06 -7.01
CA GLN A 62 12.06 5.44 -7.47
C GLN A 62 10.75 6.24 -7.42
N ALA A 63 9.62 5.62 -7.75
CA ALA A 63 8.31 6.25 -7.58
C ALA A 63 8.10 6.68 -6.12
N ALA A 64 8.38 5.79 -5.18
CA ALA A 64 8.17 6.05 -3.76
C ALA A 64 9.09 7.15 -3.22
N VAL A 65 10.37 7.14 -3.58
CA VAL A 65 11.33 8.20 -3.21
C VAL A 65 10.87 9.56 -3.74
N ILE A 66 10.46 9.64 -5.01
CA ILE A 66 9.97 10.89 -5.60
C ILE A 66 8.75 11.40 -4.83
N VAL A 67 7.77 10.54 -4.54
CA VAL A 67 6.56 10.97 -3.81
C VAL A 67 6.91 11.38 -2.38
N GLN A 68 7.73 10.60 -1.66
CA GLN A 68 8.14 10.88 -0.28
C GLN A 68 8.89 12.20 -0.17
N GLU A 69 9.94 12.39 -0.98
CA GLU A 69 10.77 13.61 -0.94
C GLU A 69 9.94 14.86 -1.24
N ASN A 70 9.01 14.78 -2.18
CA ASN A 70 8.18 15.92 -2.55
C ASN A 70 7.04 16.17 -1.54
N ILE A 71 6.55 15.15 -0.85
CA ILE A 71 5.68 15.36 0.33
C ILE A 71 6.47 16.05 1.45
N ASP A 72 7.69 15.58 1.74
CA ASP A 72 8.50 16.07 2.84
C ASP A 72 9.00 17.51 2.63
N ASN A 73 9.28 17.88 1.38
CA ASN A 73 9.69 19.24 1.02
C ASN A 73 8.51 20.19 0.72
N GLY A 74 7.27 19.69 0.74
CA GLY A 74 6.04 20.46 0.52
C GLY A 74 5.70 20.73 -0.95
N SER A 75 6.40 20.12 -1.91
CA SER A 75 6.08 20.21 -3.35
C SER A 75 4.94 19.28 -3.77
N LEU A 76 4.58 18.31 -2.93
CA LEU A 76 3.35 17.54 -2.99
C LEU A 76 2.59 17.70 -1.67
N GLU A 77 1.29 17.95 -1.74
CA GLU A 77 0.44 17.96 -0.56
C GLU A 77 0.38 16.58 0.11
N LYS A 78 0.44 16.55 1.44
CA LYS A 78 0.21 15.34 2.25
C LYS A 78 -1.29 15.03 2.37
N ASN A 79 -1.95 14.84 1.23
CA ASN A 79 -3.38 14.50 1.13
C ASN A 79 -3.59 13.00 0.88
N GLU A 80 -4.85 12.55 0.93
CA GLU A 80 -5.21 11.13 0.76
C GLU A 80 -4.71 10.54 -0.57
N ALA A 81 -4.79 11.29 -1.67
CA ALA A 81 -4.39 10.82 -2.99
C ALA A 81 -2.88 10.55 -3.07
N ASN A 82 -2.07 11.50 -2.60
CA ASN A 82 -0.60 11.38 -2.61
C ASN A 82 -0.11 10.32 -1.63
N LEU A 83 -0.74 10.19 -0.45
CA LEU A 83 -0.43 9.11 0.50
C LEU A 83 -0.80 7.73 -0.05
N LYS A 84 -1.91 7.61 -0.81
CA LYS A 84 -2.26 6.35 -1.51
C LYS A 84 -1.24 5.99 -2.59
N LEU A 85 -0.78 6.99 -3.36
CA LEU A 85 0.29 6.79 -4.35
C LEU A 85 1.60 6.34 -3.68
N LEU A 86 1.97 6.98 -2.58
CA LEU A 86 3.15 6.62 -1.80
C LEU A 86 3.05 5.20 -1.22
N LEU A 87 1.91 4.87 -0.60
CA LEU A 87 1.63 3.54 -0.06
C LEU A 87 1.74 2.46 -1.13
N GLY A 88 1.10 2.68 -2.29
CA GLY A 88 1.19 1.77 -3.43
C GLY A 88 2.63 1.60 -3.91
N SER A 89 3.40 2.68 -3.93
CA SER A 89 4.80 2.66 -4.37
C SER A 89 5.71 1.88 -3.42
N TRP A 90 5.63 2.13 -2.10
CA TRP A 90 6.41 1.36 -1.13
C TRP A 90 6.01 -0.11 -1.07
N THR A 91 4.70 -0.40 -1.18
CA THR A 91 4.19 -1.78 -1.24
C THR A 91 4.74 -2.51 -2.46
N ALA A 92 4.70 -1.89 -3.64
CA ALA A 92 5.23 -2.48 -4.88
C ALA A 92 6.76 -2.65 -4.83
N ALA A 93 7.47 -1.77 -4.12
CA ALA A 93 8.91 -1.89 -3.88
C ALA A 93 9.28 -2.95 -2.84
N ARG A 94 8.29 -3.58 -2.18
CA ARG A 94 8.46 -4.48 -1.03
C ARG A 94 9.14 -3.82 0.18
N GLU A 95 9.05 -2.51 0.29
CA GLU A 95 9.50 -1.73 1.44
C GLU A 95 8.36 -1.65 2.47
N PHE A 96 8.07 -2.80 3.10
CA PHE A 96 6.88 -2.96 3.93
C PHE A 96 6.88 -2.05 5.17
N ASP A 97 8.05 -1.76 5.75
CA ASP A 97 8.15 -0.83 6.88
C ASP A 97 7.73 0.59 6.50
N GLU A 98 8.16 1.08 5.33
CA GLU A 98 7.77 2.40 4.86
C GLU A 98 6.28 2.44 4.47
N ALA A 99 5.77 1.38 3.83
CA ALA A 99 4.35 1.25 3.53
C ALA A 99 3.48 1.28 4.81
N ILE A 100 3.88 0.58 5.87
CA ILE A 100 3.17 0.56 7.16
C ILE A 100 3.14 1.96 7.80
N LYS A 101 4.25 2.70 7.79
CA LYS A 101 4.28 4.10 8.28
C LYS A 101 3.29 5.00 7.54
N VAL A 102 3.12 4.79 6.24
CA VAL A 102 2.13 5.54 5.45
C VAL A 102 0.70 5.16 5.87
N ILE A 103 0.43 3.88 6.12
CA ILE A 103 -0.89 3.44 6.62
C ILE A 103 -1.20 4.06 7.98
N ASP A 104 -0.23 4.13 8.89
CA ASP A 104 -0.40 4.71 10.23
C ASP A 104 -0.81 6.19 10.20
N ILE A 105 -0.50 6.88 9.10
CA ILE A 105 -0.96 8.24 8.83
C ILE A 105 -2.32 8.21 8.13
N LEU A 106 -2.47 7.40 7.09
CA LEU A 106 -3.61 7.42 6.18
C LEU A 106 -4.89 6.83 6.78
N ALA A 107 -4.79 5.78 7.61
CA ALA A 107 -5.94 5.08 8.16
C ALA A 107 -6.75 5.97 9.14
N PRO A 108 -6.12 6.68 10.10
CA PRO A 108 -6.84 7.64 10.94
C PRO A 108 -7.42 8.83 10.16
N MET A 109 -6.71 9.29 9.11
CA MET A 109 -7.15 10.42 8.29
C MET A 109 -8.44 10.13 7.51
N THR A 110 -8.63 8.87 7.09
CA THR A 110 -9.73 8.47 6.20
C THR A 110 -10.82 7.67 6.91
N ASN A 111 -10.55 7.20 8.14
CA ASN A 111 -11.41 6.29 8.89
C ASN A 111 -11.81 5.03 8.07
N GLN A 112 -10.88 4.52 7.25
CA GLN A 112 -11.10 3.36 6.37
C GLN A 112 -10.48 2.10 6.99
N GLY A 113 -11.32 1.14 7.40
CA GLY A 113 -10.85 -0.12 7.99
C GLY A 113 -10.02 -1.00 7.06
N ASN A 114 -10.27 -0.91 5.75
CA ASN A 114 -9.49 -1.61 4.73
C ASN A 114 -7.99 -1.28 4.76
N LEU A 115 -7.58 -0.10 5.23
CA LEU A 115 -6.17 0.25 5.36
C LEU A 115 -5.50 -0.55 6.49
N TYR A 116 -6.21 -0.78 7.58
CA TYR A 116 -5.72 -1.66 8.65
C TYR A 116 -5.64 -3.13 8.20
N ILE A 117 -6.53 -3.58 7.31
CA ILE A 117 -6.39 -4.90 6.66
C ILE A 117 -5.12 -4.95 5.81
N GLN A 118 -4.86 -3.92 5.02
CA GLN A 118 -3.62 -3.85 4.24
C GLN A 118 -2.39 -3.87 5.14
N LYS A 119 -2.40 -3.15 6.27
CA LYS A 119 -1.32 -3.19 7.27
C LYS A 119 -1.12 -4.60 7.83
N ALA A 120 -2.20 -5.29 8.21
CA ALA A 120 -2.14 -6.67 8.68
C ALA A 120 -1.56 -7.61 7.61
N MET A 121 -1.89 -7.44 6.32
CA MET A 121 -1.28 -8.22 5.24
C MET A 121 0.23 -7.97 5.12
N LEU A 122 0.68 -6.71 5.21
CA LEU A 122 2.11 -6.39 5.16
C LEU A 122 2.88 -6.94 6.38
N LEU A 123 2.27 -6.92 7.56
CA LEU A 123 2.85 -7.49 8.77
C LEU A 123 2.92 -9.02 8.70
N ASN A 124 1.93 -9.66 8.09
CA ASN A 124 1.95 -11.10 7.81
C ASN A 124 3.11 -11.48 6.88
N GLU A 125 3.38 -10.71 5.82
CA GLU A 125 4.55 -10.94 4.95
C GLU A 125 5.89 -10.83 5.69
N LYS A 126 5.92 -10.07 6.80
CA LYS A 126 7.09 -9.95 7.69
C LYS A 126 7.13 -11.00 8.80
N GLY A 127 6.09 -11.81 8.97
CA GLY A 127 5.94 -12.73 10.10
C GLY A 127 5.76 -12.03 11.45
N ASP A 128 5.31 -10.77 11.46
CA ASP A 128 5.02 -10.02 12.69
C ASP A 128 3.59 -10.31 13.17
N TRP A 129 3.39 -11.48 13.77
CA TRP A 129 2.08 -11.98 14.17
C TRP A 129 1.38 -11.12 15.22
N GLU A 130 2.15 -10.52 16.13
CA GLU A 130 1.66 -9.54 17.11
C GLU A 130 1.14 -8.27 16.43
N GLY A 131 1.90 -7.77 15.45
CA GLY A 131 1.47 -6.68 14.59
C GLY A 131 0.22 -7.01 13.78
N VAL A 132 0.13 -8.23 13.23
CA VAL A 132 -1.06 -8.70 12.50
C VAL A 132 -2.29 -8.65 13.40
N ARG A 133 -2.21 -9.21 14.62
CA ARG A 133 -3.30 -9.18 15.60
C ARG A 133 -3.76 -7.75 15.87
N THR A 134 -2.81 -6.88 16.22
CA THR A 134 -3.09 -5.47 16.54
C THR A 134 -3.77 -4.75 15.37
N ALA A 135 -3.22 -4.85 14.16
CA ALA A 135 -3.80 -4.19 12.99
C ALA A 135 -5.18 -4.76 12.62
N ALA A 136 -5.40 -6.06 12.82
CA ALA A 136 -6.67 -6.68 12.55
C ALA A 136 -7.79 -6.25 13.51
N GLU A 137 -7.47 -6.10 14.80
CA GLU A 137 -8.37 -5.54 15.79
C GLU A 137 -8.74 -4.09 15.45
N GLN A 138 -7.76 -3.27 15.07
CA GLN A 138 -8.00 -1.89 14.61
C GLN A 138 -8.96 -1.85 13.41
N ALA A 139 -8.80 -2.76 12.44
CA ALA A 139 -9.71 -2.86 11.32
C ALA A 139 -11.16 -3.12 11.79
N LEU A 140 -11.35 -4.10 12.69
CA LEU A 140 -12.66 -4.47 13.21
C LEU A 140 -13.34 -3.33 14.00
N GLU A 141 -12.56 -2.48 14.67
CA GLU A 141 -13.08 -1.31 15.41
C GLU A 141 -13.56 -0.17 14.50
N THR A 142 -12.94 0.01 13.32
CA THR A 142 -13.25 1.11 12.40
C THR A 142 -14.57 0.98 11.62
N GLY A 143 -15.29 -0.14 11.76
CA GLY A 143 -16.67 -0.35 11.29
C GLY A 143 -16.89 -0.40 9.77
N THR A 144 -15.94 0.07 8.95
CA THR A 144 -16.01 0.05 7.47
C THR A 144 -14.98 -0.92 6.90
N ILE A 145 -15.41 -2.17 6.72
CA ILE A 145 -14.61 -3.23 6.10
C ILE A 145 -15.43 -3.84 4.95
N ASP A 146 -14.86 -3.87 3.75
CA ASP A 146 -15.55 -4.46 2.59
C ASP A 146 -15.57 -5.99 2.64
N LYS A 147 -14.52 -6.60 3.21
CA LYS A 147 -14.31 -8.04 3.24
C LYS A 147 -13.99 -8.52 4.66
N PRO A 148 -14.98 -8.58 5.56
CA PRO A 148 -14.73 -8.94 6.95
C PRO A 148 -14.17 -10.37 7.10
N GLY A 149 -14.44 -11.28 6.15
CA GLY A 149 -13.81 -12.61 6.18
C GLY A 149 -12.29 -12.59 6.02
N ASP A 150 -11.72 -11.62 5.30
CA ASP A 150 -10.26 -11.54 5.08
C ASP A 150 -9.54 -11.20 6.38
N ILE A 151 -10.15 -10.37 7.24
CA ILE A 151 -9.53 -9.99 8.51
C ILE A 151 -9.57 -11.11 9.55
N TYR A 152 -10.65 -11.90 9.58
CA TYR A 152 -10.72 -13.08 10.45
C TYR A 152 -9.77 -14.21 10.02
N ILE A 153 -9.42 -14.32 8.74
CA ILE A 153 -8.34 -15.22 8.30
C ILE A 153 -7.00 -14.77 8.88
N LEU A 154 -6.67 -13.48 8.77
CA LEU A 154 -5.41 -12.93 9.29
C LEU A 154 -5.30 -13.10 10.81
N LEU A 155 -6.39 -12.86 11.56
CA LEU A 155 -6.44 -13.14 12.99
C LEU A 155 -6.24 -14.62 13.30
N GLY A 156 -6.93 -15.51 12.59
CA GLY A 156 -6.79 -16.95 12.77
C GLY A 156 -5.35 -17.42 12.54
N MET A 157 -4.68 -16.91 11.50
CA MET A 157 -3.27 -17.18 11.23
C MET A 157 -2.36 -16.64 12.35
N ALA A 158 -2.53 -15.38 12.74
CA ALA A 158 -1.73 -14.78 13.82
C ALA A 158 -1.87 -15.53 15.14
N TYR A 159 -3.10 -15.85 15.56
CA TYR A 159 -3.34 -16.64 16.77
C TYR A 159 -2.75 -18.05 16.66
N THR A 160 -2.76 -18.67 15.47
CA THR A 160 -2.15 -19.99 15.28
C THR A 160 -0.64 -19.95 15.50
N GLU A 161 0.03 -18.93 14.95
CA GLU A 161 1.48 -18.75 15.07
C GLU A 161 1.91 -18.28 16.47
N LEU A 162 1.02 -17.60 17.19
CA LEU A 162 1.18 -17.24 18.60
C LEU A 162 0.78 -18.37 19.57
N GLU A 163 0.45 -19.56 19.05
CA GLU A 163 0.01 -20.74 19.84
C GLU A 163 -1.28 -20.51 20.66
N GLU A 164 -2.05 -19.49 20.31
CA GLU A 164 -3.36 -19.16 20.88
C GLU A 164 -4.49 -19.92 20.15
N TYR A 165 -4.42 -21.25 20.19
CA TYR A 165 -5.22 -22.12 19.31
C TYR A 165 -6.74 -21.96 19.45
N GLN A 166 -7.25 -21.68 20.65
CA GLN A 166 -8.69 -21.48 20.83
C GLN A 166 -9.17 -20.20 20.11
N GLN A 167 -8.46 -19.09 20.28
CA GLN A 167 -8.71 -17.83 19.58
C GLN A 167 -8.57 -17.98 18.06
N ALA A 168 -7.61 -18.78 17.60
CA ALA A 168 -7.44 -19.11 16.19
C ALA A 168 -8.68 -19.82 15.63
N ILE A 169 -9.15 -20.89 16.29
CA ILE A 169 -10.36 -21.62 15.89
C ILE A 169 -11.58 -20.70 15.86
N ASP A 170 -11.75 -19.85 16.88
CA ASP A 170 -12.88 -18.94 16.95
C ASP A 170 -12.84 -17.89 15.84
N SER A 171 -11.65 -17.40 15.48
CA SER A 171 -11.45 -16.51 14.32
C SER A 171 -11.79 -17.21 13.01
N PHE A 172 -11.31 -18.43 12.78
CA PHE A 172 -11.65 -19.18 11.57
C PHE A 172 -13.15 -19.52 11.48
N LYS A 173 -13.83 -19.79 12.60
CA LYS A 173 -15.30 -19.92 12.61
C LYS A 173 -16.00 -18.65 12.16
N LYS A 174 -15.50 -17.46 12.51
CA LYS A 174 -16.02 -16.20 11.98
C LYS A 174 -15.90 -16.09 10.47
N VAL A 175 -14.84 -16.64 9.87
CA VAL A 175 -14.72 -16.74 8.40
C VAL A 175 -15.87 -17.56 7.81
N LEU A 176 -16.32 -18.64 8.48
CA LEU A 176 -17.46 -19.44 8.02
C LEU A 176 -18.78 -18.66 8.02
N GLU A 177 -18.92 -17.71 8.96
CA GLU A 177 -20.11 -16.85 9.08
C GLU A 177 -20.12 -15.72 8.04
N VAL A 178 -19.00 -15.01 7.85
CA VAL A 178 -18.97 -13.73 7.09
C VAL A 178 -18.08 -13.74 5.84
N GLY A 179 -17.33 -14.82 5.60
CA GLY A 179 -16.39 -14.94 4.49
C GLY A 179 -17.03 -15.37 3.18
N ALA A 180 -16.33 -15.10 2.07
CA ALA A 180 -16.66 -15.66 0.77
C ALA A 180 -16.43 -17.18 0.76
N GLU A 181 -17.13 -17.94 -0.10
CA GLU A 181 -17.04 -19.41 -0.15
C GLU A 181 -15.62 -19.97 -0.27
N ARG A 182 -14.74 -19.28 -1.00
CA ARG A 182 -13.32 -19.64 -1.08
C ARG A 182 -12.61 -19.55 0.28
N ASN A 183 -12.93 -18.51 1.05
CA ASN A 183 -12.36 -18.27 2.37
C ASN A 183 -12.88 -19.29 3.39
N LYS A 184 -14.13 -19.72 3.28
CA LYS A 184 -14.73 -20.74 4.16
C LYS A 184 -14.00 -22.07 4.07
N LYS A 185 -13.76 -22.57 2.86
CA LYS A 185 -13.00 -23.82 2.64
C LYS A 185 -11.59 -23.77 3.23
N ASN A 186 -10.93 -22.61 3.12
CA ASN A 186 -9.61 -22.41 3.73
C ASN A 186 -9.73 -22.46 5.25
N ALA A 187 -10.70 -21.76 5.83
CA ALA A 187 -10.93 -21.74 7.28
C ALA A 187 -11.26 -23.13 7.86
N GLU A 188 -12.03 -23.96 7.14
CA GLU A 188 -12.29 -25.35 7.55
C GLU A 188 -10.98 -26.16 7.69
N ALA A 189 -10.09 -26.08 6.69
CA ALA A 189 -8.80 -26.76 6.74
C ALA A 189 -7.90 -26.26 7.89
N TRP A 190 -7.92 -24.94 8.15
CA TRP A 190 -7.22 -24.38 9.30
C TRP A 190 -7.80 -24.83 10.63
N ILE A 191 -9.12 -24.93 10.77
CA ILE A 191 -9.76 -25.41 11.99
C ILE A 191 -9.32 -26.85 12.30
N GLU A 192 -9.28 -27.73 11.30
CA GLU A 192 -8.80 -29.11 11.46
C GLU A 192 -7.33 -29.13 11.94
N TYR A 193 -6.45 -28.42 11.23
CA TYR A 193 -5.03 -28.33 11.55
C TYR A 193 -4.76 -27.78 12.96
N VAL A 194 -5.45 -26.73 13.38
CA VAL A 194 -5.28 -26.12 14.70
C VAL A 194 -5.88 -27.00 15.81
N SER A 195 -7.00 -27.68 15.55
CA SER A 195 -7.65 -28.57 16.52
C SER A 195 -6.75 -29.75 16.90
N ASP A 196 -6.03 -30.32 15.93
CA ASP A 196 -5.07 -31.40 16.18
C ASP A 196 -3.94 -30.96 17.12
N ARG A 197 -3.46 -29.72 16.96
CA ARG A 197 -2.43 -29.12 17.82
C ARG A 197 -2.92 -28.80 19.22
N LEU A 198 -4.17 -28.35 19.36
CA LEU A 198 -4.78 -28.09 20.67
C LEU A 198 -4.95 -29.36 21.51
N GLY A 199 -5.21 -30.50 20.85
CA GLY A 199 -5.39 -31.80 21.51
C GLY A 199 -4.10 -32.60 21.74
N SER A 200 -2.96 -32.13 21.25
CA SER A 200 -1.62 -32.75 21.39
C SER A 200 -0.89 -32.28 22.64
#